data_AF-A0A804K4N9-F1
#
_entry.id   AF-A0A804K4N9-F1
#
_cell.length_a   1.000
_cell.length_b   1.000
_cell.length_c   1.000
_cell.angle_alpha   90.00
_cell.angle_beta   90.00
_cell.angle_gamma   90.00
#
_symmetry.space_group_name_H-M   'P 1'
#
loop_
_entity.id
_entity.type
_entity.pdbx_description
1 polymer ?
#
loop_
_entity_poly.entity_id
_entity_poly.type
_entity_poly.pdbx_seq_one_letter_code
_entity_poly.pdbx_strand_id
1 'polypeptide(L)'
;MLGFRRTDAMSDARSLYLHSALTCRSGSAVILSLIYSEMLKMLKVYGFLDFDVEIFFPHDLGSLPRGYHKQKSQLSDQPHIVTSKSLLVKTLRNLKDAFWPFQYDHSTSLFLRAAQAANLSYGPATVKERYSKSHSNVSGLEIASAKAAHHRIERGVWTIVRFGDMRRALAACERLILLDASPEELRDYAVLLYHCGFYEECLLFLKSYETSKDSYTRVSQSNQSNKLEEDLTVNLMTRVKLILGEEGWSNSGVSTSYWGKNSEPW
;
A
#
# COMPACT_ATOMS: atom_id res chain seq x y z
N MET A 1 -17.18 26.67 -14.35
CA MET A 1 -15.71 26.83 -14.31
C MET A 1 -15.08 25.45 -14.49
N LEU A 2 -14.28 25.23 -15.55
CA LEU A 2 -13.64 23.92 -15.83
C LEU A 2 -12.40 23.74 -14.92
N GLY A 3 -12.61 23.37 -13.66
CA GLY A 3 -11.55 23.01 -12.72
C GLY A 3 -11.37 21.50 -12.57
N PHE A 4 -10.34 21.09 -11.83
CA PHE A 4 -10.17 19.68 -11.44
C PHE A 4 -11.33 19.23 -10.55
N ARG A 5 -11.74 17.96 -10.71
CA ARG A 5 -12.76 17.31 -9.89
C ARG A 5 -12.16 16.20 -9.03
N ARG A 6 -12.59 16.11 -7.78
CA ARG A 6 -12.17 15.03 -6.90
C ARG A 6 -12.91 13.74 -7.22
N THR A 7 -12.17 12.64 -7.25
CA THR A 7 -12.69 11.27 -7.33
C THR A 7 -12.12 10.43 -6.19
N ASP A 8 -12.88 9.45 -5.73
CA ASP A 8 -12.41 8.53 -4.70
C ASP A 8 -11.39 7.55 -5.29
N ALA A 9 -10.21 7.49 -4.68
CA ALA A 9 -9.11 6.62 -5.08
C ALA A 9 -9.47 5.13 -5.02
N MET A 10 -10.34 4.75 -4.09
CA MET A 10 -10.80 3.37 -3.94
C MET A 10 -11.81 2.96 -5.02
N SER A 11 -12.53 3.94 -5.60
CA SER A 11 -13.49 3.70 -6.68
C SER A 11 -12.82 3.58 -8.06
N ASP A 12 -11.78 4.39 -8.31
CA ASP A 12 -11.02 4.38 -9.54
C ASP A 12 -9.57 4.75 -9.27
N ALA A 13 -8.69 3.75 -9.23
CA ALA A 13 -7.27 3.99 -9.04
C ALA A 13 -6.58 4.71 -10.22
N ARG A 14 -7.26 4.91 -11.37
CA ARG A 14 -6.77 5.88 -12.37
C ARG A 14 -6.63 7.28 -11.77
N SER A 15 -7.43 7.62 -10.76
CA SER A 15 -7.35 8.88 -10.03
C SER A 15 -6.07 9.04 -9.18
N LEU A 16 -5.27 7.97 -9.03
CA LEU A 16 -3.94 7.99 -8.41
C LEU A 16 -2.81 8.26 -9.42
N TYR A 17 -3.10 8.25 -10.73
CA TYR A 17 -2.10 8.53 -11.76
C TYR A 17 -2.16 9.97 -12.22
N LEU A 18 -1.00 10.64 -12.21
CA LEU A 18 -0.88 12.03 -12.66
C LEU A 18 -1.40 12.23 -14.09
N HIS A 19 -1.01 11.36 -15.02
CA HIS A 19 -1.44 11.46 -16.42
C HIS A 19 -2.96 11.42 -16.59
N SER A 20 -3.61 10.46 -15.91
CA SER A 20 -5.07 10.36 -15.90
C SER A 20 -5.72 11.59 -15.27
N ALA A 21 -5.16 12.09 -14.17
CA ALA A 21 -5.68 13.27 -13.49
C ALA A 21 -5.61 14.52 -14.37
N LEU A 22 -4.50 14.73 -15.07
CA LEU A 22 -4.32 15.85 -16.01
C LEU A 22 -5.23 15.73 -17.24
N THR A 23 -5.36 14.54 -17.82
CA THR A 23 -6.16 14.29 -19.03
C THR A 23 -7.66 14.39 -18.75
N CYS A 24 -8.13 13.73 -17.70
CA CYS A 24 -9.56 13.70 -17.34
C CYS A 24 -9.98 14.88 -16.46
N ARG A 25 -9.04 15.74 -16.05
CA ARG A 25 -9.23 16.79 -15.03
C ARG A 25 -9.91 16.25 -13.77
N SER A 26 -9.59 15.02 -13.40
CA SER A 26 -10.15 14.38 -12.22
C SER A 26 -9.16 13.45 -11.53
N GLY A 27 -8.97 13.64 -10.23
CA GLY A 27 -7.99 12.89 -9.46
C GLY A 27 -8.37 12.74 -7.99
N SER A 28 -7.62 11.89 -7.30
CA SER A 28 -7.71 11.71 -5.86
C SER A 28 -7.27 12.97 -5.11
N ALA A 29 -7.69 13.11 -3.86
CA ALA A 29 -7.26 14.21 -2.99
C ALA A 29 -5.74 14.40 -2.97
N VAL A 30 -4.99 13.29 -2.99
CA VAL A 30 -3.53 13.29 -2.92
C VAL A 30 -2.90 13.80 -4.22
N ILE A 31 -3.36 13.30 -5.37
CA ILE A 31 -2.82 13.75 -6.67
C ILE A 31 -3.19 15.21 -6.94
N LEU A 32 -4.40 15.63 -6.58
CA LEU A 32 -4.78 17.04 -6.69
C LEU A 32 -3.94 17.91 -5.76
N SER A 33 -3.65 17.45 -4.53
CA SER A 33 -2.77 18.18 -3.61
C SER A 33 -1.36 18.32 -4.17
N LEU A 34 -0.86 17.30 -4.87
CA LEU A 34 0.45 17.33 -5.54
C LEU A 34 0.46 18.36 -6.67
N ILE A 35 -0.52 18.30 -7.58
CA ILE A 35 -0.65 19.24 -8.69
C ILE A 35 -0.72 20.68 -8.16
N TYR A 36 -1.57 20.94 -7.18
CA TYR A 36 -1.74 22.28 -6.61
C TYR A 36 -0.46 22.73 -5.90
N SER A 37 0.25 21.82 -5.20
CA SER A 37 1.51 22.15 -4.51
C SER A 37 2.55 22.63 -5.49
N GLU A 38 2.74 21.89 -6.58
CA GLU A 38 3.73 22.22 -7.60
C GLU A 38 3.35 23.50 -8.36
N MET A 39 2.06 23.72 -8.64
CA MET A 39 1.61 25.00 -9.21
C MET A 39 1.95 26.19 -8.32
N LEU A 40 1.69 26.10 -7.01
CA LEU A 40 1.98 27.18 -6.05
C LEU A 40 3.48 27.42 -5.90
N LYS A 41 4.30 26.35 -5.87
CA LYS A 41 5.77 26.46 -5.90
C LYS A 41 6.26 27.15 -7.16
N MET A 42 5.73 26.79 -8.33
CA MET A 42 6.09 27.43 -9.59
C MET A 42 5.71 28.91 -9.62
N LEU A 43 4.51 29.27 -9.16
CA LEU A 43 4.08 30.67 -9.05
C LEU A 43 5.01 31.49 -8.14
N LYS A 44 5.49 30.89 -7.04
CA LYS A 44 6.48 31.51 -6.16
C LYS A 44 7.83 31.70 -6.87
N VAL A 45 8.33 30.69 -7.58
CA VAL A 45 9.59 30.78 -8.34
C VAL A 45 9.53 31.86 -9.42
N TYR A 46 8.37 32.04 -10.05
CA TYR A 46 8.15 33.10 -11.04
C TYR A 46 7.93 34.50 -10.43
N GLY A 47 7.94 34.64 -9.10
CA GLY A 47 7.78 35.93 -8.41
C GLY A 47 6.33 36.45 -8.34
N PHE A 48 5.33 35.60 -8.59
CA PHE A 48 3.92 35.96 -8.41
C PHE A 48 3.45 35.86 -6.95
N LEU A 49 4.23 35.21 -6.09
CA LEU A 49 3.93 35.03 -4.66
C LEU A 49 5.12 35.50 -3.83
N ASP A 50 4.90 36.50 -2.98
CA ASP A 50 5.93 37.05 -2.08
C ASP A 50 6.01 36.31 -0.73
N PHE A 51 5.28 35.20 -0.60
CA PHE A 51 5.15 34.45 0.65
C PHE A 51 5.29 32.94 0.46
N ASP A 52 5.56 32.25 1.56
CA ASP A 52 5.62 30.79 1.60
C ASP A 52 4.21 30.19 1.57
N VAL A 53 3.96 29.33 0.59
CA VAL A 53 2.67 28.65 0.43
C VAL A 53 2.86 27.15 0.56
N GLU A 54 2.07 26.55 1.43
CA GLU A 54 1.91 25.10 1.53
C GLU A 54 0.48 24.70 1.14
N ILE A 55 0.19 23.39 1.14
CA ILE A 55 -1.13 22.88 0.77
C ILE A 55 -1.89 22.50 2.03
N PHE A 56 -3.11 23.03 2.13
CA PHE A 56 -4.14 22.50 3.00
C PHE A 56 -4.73 21.24 2.37
N PHE A 57 -4.54 20.10 3.02
CA PHE A 57 -5.03 18.81 2.52
C PHE A 57 -6.49 18.57 2.94
N PRO A 58 -7.38 18.21 1.99
CA PRO A 58 -8.79 18.00 2.29
C PRO A 58 -9.04 16.61 2.91
N HIS A 59 -9.58 16.56 4.13
CA HIS A 59 -9.90 15.30 4.83
C HIS A 59 -11.35 14.83 4.66
N ASP A 60 -12.24 15.72 4.22
CA ASP A 60 -13.62 15.41 3.88
C ASP A 60 -13.73 14.71 2.51
N LEU A 61 -14.92 14.25 2.11
CA LEU A 61 -15.12 13.48 0.88
C LEU A 61 -15.17 14.31 -0.40
N GLY A 62 -15.43 15.62 -0.31
CA GLY A 62 -15.79 16.44 -1.48
C GLY A 62 -14.87 17.63 -1.76
N SER A 63 -14.15 18.12 -0.77
CA SER A 63 -13.38 19.35 -0.92
C SER A 63 -12.08 19.13 -1.69
N LEU A 64 -11.64 20.23 -2.31
CA LEU A 64 -10.42 20.33 -3.08
C LEU A 64 -9.30 20.90 -2.21
N PRO A 65 -8.03 20.55 -2.50
CA PRO A 65 -6.88 21.15 -1.83
C PRO A 65 -6.85 22.66 -2.03
N ARG A 66 -6.35 23.38 -1.02
CA ARG A 66 -6.27 24.84 -1.02
C ARG A 66 -4.87 25.29 -0.67
N GLY A 67 -4.44 26.42 -1.24
CA GLY A 67 -3.20 27.06 -0.84
C GLY A 67 -3.33 27.60 0.59
N TYR A 68 -2.30 27.37 1.39
CA TYR A 68 -2.20 27.83 2.76
C TYR A 68 -1.00 28.77 2.89
N HIS A 69 -1.27 30.00 3.34
CA HIS A 69 -0.23 30.98 3.62
C HIS A 69 0.46 30.62 4.94
N LYS A 70 1.72 30.17 4.89
CA LYS A 70 2.47 29.74 6.08
C LYS A 70 2.73 30.93 7.01
N GLN A 71 2.11 30.94 8.19
CA GLN A 71 2.41 31.94 9.23
C GLN A 71 3.48 31.40 10.19
N LYS A 72 4.55 32.15 10.42
CA LYS A 72 5.77 31.68 11.12
C LYS A 72 5.61 31.35 12.62
N SER A 73 4.41 31.38 13.22
CA SER A 73 4.28 31.40 14.69
C SER A 73 3.12 30.62 15.31
N GLN A 74 2.30 29.88 14.56
CA GLN A 74 1.20 29.12 15.17
C GLN A 74 1.48 27.62 15.21
N LEU A 75 1.69 27.08 16.42
CA LEU A 75 1.64 25.64 16.72
C LEU A 75 0.31 24.98 16.29
N SER A 76 -0.73 25.79 16.02
CA SER A 76 -2.06 25.38 15.55
C SER A 76 -2.10 24.93 14.07
N ASP A 77 -1.05 25.19 13.29
CA ASP A 77 -1.05 25.01 11.83
C ASP A 77 -0.80 23.54 11.39
N GLN A 78 -0.46 22.66 12.32
CA GLN A 78 0.14 21.35 12.01
C GLN A 78 -0.79 20.23 11.50
N PRO A 79 -2.09 20.12 11.83
CA PRO A 79 -2.85 18.94 11.39
C PRO A 79 -3.26 18.96 9.92
N HIS A 80 -3.27 20.12 9.26
CA HIS A 80 -3.87 20.27 7.92
C HIS A 80 -2.87 20.68 6.83
N ILE A 81 -1.66 21.09 7.21
CA ILE A 81 -0.61 21.46 6.27
C ILE A 81 0.22 20.23 5.94
N VAL A 82 0.32 19.91 4.66
CA VAL A 82 1.02 18.71 4.20
C VAL A 82 2.33 19.09 3.51
N THR A 83 3.45 18.75 4.16
CA THR A 83 4.80 18.80 3.58
C THR A 83 4.91 17.86 2.37
N SER A 84 5.92 18.07 1.51
CA SER A 84 6.17 17.17 0.38
C SER A 84 6.47 15.72 0.83
N LYS A 85 7.12 15.52 1.98
CA LYS A 85 7.34 14.18 2.55
C LYS A 85 6.01 13.51 2.94
N SER A 86 5.15 14.21 3.68
CA SER A 86 3.87 13.63 4.12
C SER A 86 2.91 13.37 2.96
N LEU A 87 2.95 14.20 1.91
CA LEU A 87 2.20 13.96 0.67
C LEU A 87 2.70 12.71 -0.07
N LEU A 88 4.02 12.52 -0.14
CA LEU A 88 4.62 11.32 -0.73
C LEU A 88 4.22 10.06 0.03
N VAL A 89 4.32 10.08 1.37
CA VAL A 89 3.86 8.96 2.23
C VAL A 89 2.39 8.65 1.97
N LYS A 90 1.54 9.67 1.87
CA LYS A 90 0.10 9.48 1.61
C LYS A 90 -0.17 8.92 0.20
N THR A 91 0.62 9.32 -0.78
CA THR A 91 0.55 8.79 -2.15
C THR A 91 0.91 7.31 -2.15
N LEU A 92 2.01 6.95 -1.49
CA LEU A 92 2.48 5.57 -1.40
C LEU A 92 1.50 4.67 -0.63
N ARG A 93 0.90 5.16 0.46
CA ARG A 93 -0.17 4.43 1.18
C ARG A 93 -1.39 4.18 0.29
N ASN A 94 -1.87 5.20 -0.42
CA ASN A 94 -2.99 5.02 -1.35
C ASN A 94 -2.65 4.01 -2.47
N LEU A 95 -1.41 4.02 -2.97
CA LEU A 95 -0.95 3.04 -3.96
C LEU A 95 -0.86 1.64 -3.34
N LYS A 96 -0.32 1.50 -2.14
CA LYS A 96 -0.26 0.24 -1.39
C LYS A 96 -1.67 -0.33 -1.20
N ASP A 97 -2.63 0.48 -0.74
CA ASP A 97 -4.01 0.07 -0.53
C ASP A 97 -4.68 -0.35 -1.85
N ALA A 98 -4.54 0.46 -2.91
CA ALA A 98 -5.15 0.20 -4.21
C ALA A 98 -4.57 -1.05 -4.88
N PHE A 99 -3.27 -1.30 -4.73
CA PHE A 99 -2.58 -2.42 -5.37
C PHE A 99 -2.37 -3.62 -4.45
N TRP A 100 -2.89 -3.60 -3.22
CA TRP A 100 -2.77 -4.77 -2.34
C TRP A 100 -3.43 -5.99 -3.00
N PRO A 101 -2.74 -7.13 -3.15
CA PRO A 101 -3.29 -8.30 -3.85
C PRO A 101 -4.49 -8.94 -3.13
N PHE A 102 -4.53 -8.82 -1.80
CA PHE A 102 -5.51 -9.49 -0.95
C PHE A 102 -6.65 -8.53 -0.61
N GLN A 103 -7.49 -8.19 -1.59
CA GLN A 103 -8.53 -7.15 -1.44
C GLN A 103 -9.83 -7.63 -0.77
N TYR A 104 -9.89 -8.89 -0.31
CA TYR A 104 -11.08 -9.40 0.35
C TYR A 104 -11.24 -8.82 1.76
N ASP A 105 -12.48 -8.56 2.18
CA ASP A 105 -12.84 -8.05 3.51
C ASP A 105 -12.17 -6.72 3.93
N HIS A 106 -12.80 -5.61 3.57
CA HIS A 106 -12.31 -4.26 3.89
C HIS A 106 -12.28 -3.92 5.40
N SER A 107 -12.84 -4.77 6.27
CA SER A 107 -12.87 -4.55 7.72
C SER A 107 -11.58 -4.93 8.45
N THR A 108 -10.70 -5.68 7.78
CA THR A 108 -9.41 -6.16 8.35
C THR A 108 -8.23 -5.36 7.80
N SER A 109 -7.09 -5.36 8.50
CA SER A 109 -5.88 -4.73 7.99
C SER A 109 -5.31 -5.47 6.78
N LEU A 110 -4.51 -4.77 5.96
CA LEU A 110 -3.85 -5.34 4.80
C LEU A 110 -2.99 -6.57 5.16
N PHE A 111 -2.25 -6.48 6.27
CA PHE A 111 -1.47 -7.58 6.81
C PHE A 111 -2.32 -8.80 7.14
N LEU A 112 -3.43 -8.62 7.87
CA LEU A 112 -4.30 -9.73 8.26
C LEU A 112 -4.81 -10.49 7.03
N ARG A 113 -5.20 -9.76 5.97
CA ARG A 113 -5.63 -10.36 4.71
C ARG A 113 -4.50 -11.18 4.10
N ALA A 114 -3.31 -10.61 3.96
CA ALA A 114 -2.17 -11.35 3.40
C ALA A 114 -1.75 -12.56 4.27
N ALA A 115 -1.81 -12.43 5.59
CA ALA A 115 -1.49 -13.50 6.53
C ALA A 115 -2.50 -14.65 6.49
N GLN A 116 -3.79 -14.32 6.34
CA GLN A 116 -4.86 -15.31 6.12
C GLN A 116 -4.68 -16.04 4.79
N ALA A 117 -4.33 -15.33 3.71
CA ALA A 117 -4.03 -15.95 2.42
C ALA A 117 -2.82 -16.90 2.50
N ALA A 118 -1.88 -16.61 3.39
CA ALA A 118 -0.74 -17.48 3.68
C ALA A 118 -1.10 -18.70 4.55
N ASN A 119 -2.35 -18.87 4.99
CA ASN A 119 -2.78 -19.91 5.93
C ASN A 119 -1.99 -19.92 7.24
N LEU A 120 -1.64 -18.75 7.78
CA LEU A 120 -0.92 -18.62 9.06
C LEU A 120 -1.81 -18.80 10.29
N SER A 121 -3.11 -18.89 10.08
CA SER A 121 -4.10 -19.30 11.08
C SER A 121 -4.04 -20.82 11.27
N TYR A 122 -3.09 -21.33 12.05
CA TYR A 122 -3.10 -22.71 12.54
C TYR A 122 -3.66 -22.72 13.97
N GLY A 123 -4.98 -22.71 14.09
CA GLY A 123 -5.71 -23.04 15.32
C GLY A 123 -6.32 -24.44 15.19
N PRO A 124 -6.55 -25.18 16.31
CA PRO A 124 -7.09 -26.52 16.26
C PRO A 124 -8.46 -26.49 15.56
N ALA A 125 -8.80 -27.59 14.89
CA ALA A 125 -10.02 -27.78 14.12
C ALA A 125 -11.30 -27.71 14.99
N THR A 126 -11.62 -26.53 15.52
CA THR A 126 -12.87 -26.22 16.24
C THR A 126 -13.57 -24.97 15.68
N VAL A 127 -13.25 -24.60 14.44
CA VAL A 127 -14.16 -23.84 13.56
C VAL A 127 -14.06 -24.43 12.15
N LYS A 128 -14.47 -25.70 12.01
CA LYS A 128 -14.86 -26.28 10.72
C LYS A 128 -16.23 -25.74 10.23
N GLU A 129 -16.79 -24.77 10.96
CA GLU A 129 -18.06 -24.09 10.69
C GLU A 129 -17.88 -22.58 10.63
N ARG A 130 -17.14 -22.09 9.63
CA ARG A 130 -17.38 -20.76 9.03
C ARG A 130 -16.87 -20.61 7.61
N TYR A 131 -16.09 -21.57 7.11
CA TYR A 131 -15.65 -21.67 5.71
C TYR A 131 -16.29 -22.82 4.93
N SER A 132 -17.40 -23.38 5.43
CA SER A 132 -18.14 -24.47 4.77
C SER A 132 -19.52 -24.03 4.25
N LYS A 133 -19.75 -22.71 4.05
CA LYS A 133 -20.99 -22.21 3.45
C LYS A 133 -20.90 -20.79 2.88
N SER A 134 -19.96 -20.54 1.99
CA SER A 134 -20.28 -19.69 0.83
C SER A 134 -19.77 -20.41 -0.39
N HIS A 135 -20.68 -20.95 -1.18
CA HIS A 135 -20.39 -21.32 -2.54
C HIS A 135 -19.52 -20.23 -3.16
N SER A 136 -18.40 -20.68 -3.73
CA SER A 136 -17.59 -19.95 -4.69
C SER A 136 -18.45 -19.58 -5.90
N ASN A 137 -19.33 -18.59 -5.73
CA ASN A 137 -19.81 -17.81 -6.84
C ASN A 137 -18.77 -16.71 -7.03
N VAL A 138 -17.54 -17.12 -7.42
CA VAL A 138 -16.65 -16.18 -8.11
C VAL A 138 -17.50 -15.68 -9.27
N SER A 139 -17.91 -14.43 -9.21
CA SER A 139 -18.87 -13.88 -10.14
C SER A 139 -18.33 -14.07 -11.55
N GLY A 140 -19.18 -14.39 -12.54
CA GLY A 140 -18.74 -14.44 -13.94
C GLY A 140 -18.00 -13.15 -14.35
N LEU A 141 -18.33 -12.03 -13.70
CA LEU A 141 -17.64 -10.75 -13.83
C LEU A 141 -16.19 -10.78 -13.31
N GLU A 142 -15.93 -11.44 -12.19
CA GLU A 142 -14.59 -11.59 -11.61
C GLU A 142 -13.72 -12.51 -12.46
N ILE A 143 -14.27 -13.64 -12.94
CA ILE A 143 -13.54 -14.54 -13.85
C ILE A 143 -13.22 -13.82 -15.18
N ALA A 144 -14.21 -13.11 -15.75
CA ALA A 144 -14.01 -12.35 -16.98
C ALA A 144 -13.00 -11.22 -16.80
N SER A 145 -13.03 -10.52 -15.67
CA SER A 145 -12.09 -9.43 -15.40
C SER A 145 -10.68 -9.92 -15.08
N ALA A 146 -10.52 -11.05 -14.40
CA ALA A 146 -9.21 -11.69 -14.19
C ALA A 146 -8.62 -12.19 -15.52
N LYS A 147 -9.43 -12.82 -16.38
CA LYS A 147 -9.00 -13.24 -17.73
C LYS A 147 -8.64 -12.06 -18.63
N ALA A 148 -9.40 -10.97 -18.56
CA ALA A 148 -9.09 -9.73 -19.28
C ALA A 148 -7.84 -9.03 -18.71
N ALA A 149 -7.62 -9.09 -17.39
CA ALA A 149 -6.39 -8.59 -16.76
C ALA A 149 -5.17 -9.37 -17.25
N HIS A 150 -5.25 -10.70 -17.25
CA HIS A 150 -4.19 -11.58 -17.72
C HIS A 150 -3.81 -11.30 -19.17
N HIS A 151 -4.80 -11.28 -20.07
CA HIS A 151 -4.56 -10.95 -21.49
C HIS A 151 -4.01 -9.53 -21.70
N ARG A 152 -4.29 -8.58 -20.81
CA ARG A 152 -3.70 -7.23 -20.84
C ARG A 152 -2.25 -7.24 -20.36
N ILE A 153 -1.93 -8.00 -19.31
CA ILE A 153 -0.56 -8.18 -18.80
C ILE A 153 0.34 -8.80 -19.88
N GLU A 154 -0.14 -9.83 -20.59
CA GLU A 154 0.57 -10.45 -21.71
C GLU A 154 0.92 -9.47 -22.83
N ARG A 155 0.14 -8.39 -22.96
CA ARG A 155 0.38 -7.30 -23.93
C ARG A 155 1.05 -6.06 -23.33
N GLY A 156 1.57 -6.15 -22.10
CA GLY A 156 2.24 -5.04 -21.42
C GLY A 156 1.30 -3.95 -20.89
N VAL A 157 0.00 -4.23 -20.73
CA VAL A 157 -1.00 -3.30 -20.17
C VAL A 157 -1.29 -3.70 -18.71
N TRP A 158 -0.56 -3.09 -17.78
CA TRP A 158 -0.50 -3.45 -16.36
C TRP A 158 -1.57 -2.77 -15.46
N THR A 159 -2.73 -2.38 -15.99
CA THR A 159 -3.55 -1.31 -15.36
C THR A 159 -4.82 -1.76 -14.62
N ILE A 160 -5.04 -3.04 -14.31
CA ILE A 160 -6.25 -3.42 -13.55
C ILE A 160 -5.97 -3.53 -12.05
N VAL A 161 -6.58 -2.63 -11.30
CA VAL A 161 -6.47 -2.48 -9.85
C VAL A 161 -7.37 -3.47 -9.10
N ARG A 162 -8.43 -3.98 -9.75
CA ARG A 162 -9.49 -4.79 -9.10
C ARG A 162 -9.01 -6.14 -8.51
N PHE A 163 -7.80 -6.58 -8.83
CA PHE A 163 -7.21 -7.81 -8.31
C PHE A 163 -5.89 -7.57 -7.54
N GLY A 164 -5.55 -6.29 -7.31
CA GLY A 164 -4.25 -5.87 -6.82
C GLY A 164 -3.09 -6.19 -7.78
N ASP A 165 -1.89 -5.76 -7.40
CA ASP A 165 -0.65 -5.96 -8.14
C ASP A 165 0.49 -6.10 -7.11
N MET A 166 0.97 -7.34 -6.96
CA MET A 166 2.01 -7.69 -5.98
C MET A 166 3.28 -6.85 -6.15
N ARG A 167 3.68 -6.57 -7.39
CA ARG A 167 4.90 -5.80 -7.69
C ARG A 167 4.75 -4.35 -7.24
N ARG A 168 3.59 -3.75 -7.53
CA ARG A 168 3.31 -2.37 -7.11
C ARG A 168 3.14 -2.25 -5.59
N ALA A 169 2.50 -3.23 -4.97
CA ALA A 169 2.37 -3.29 -3.51
C ALA A 169 3.75 -3.39 -2.83
N LEU A 170 4.64 -4.27 -3.31
CA LEU A 170 6.03 -4.37 -2.84
C LEU A 170 6.78 -3.05 -3.02
N ALA A 171 6.74 -2.49 -4.23
CA ALA A 171 7.42 -1.24 -4.56
C ALA A 171 6.94 -0.03 -3.73
N ALA A 172 5.65 -0.02 -3.35
CA ALA A 172 5.08 0.98 -2.46
C ALA A 172 5.55 0.78 -1.01
N CYS A 173 5.50 -0.46 -0.50
CA CYS A 173 5.95 -0.80 0.86
C CYS A 173 7.45 -0.51 1.04
N GLU A 174 8.30 -0.89 0.08
CA GLU A 174 9.74 -0.62 0.11
C GLU A 174 10.02 0.89 0.22
N ARG A 175 9.34 1.71 -0.59
CA ARG A 175 9.48 3.18 -0.52
C ARG A 175 8.94 3.75 0.80
N LEU A 176 7.90 3.17 1.39
CA LEU A 176 7.38 3.56 2.70
C LEU A 176 8.38 3.26 3.83
N ILE A 177 9.06 2.11 3.74
CA ILE A 177 10.16 1.74 4.66
C ILE A 177 11.31 2.74 4.55
N LEU A 178 11.75 3.08 3.33
CA LEU A 178 12.82 4.06 3.11
C LEU A 178 12.49 5.46 3.66
N LEU A 179 11.20 5.82 3.71
CA LEU A 179 10.75 7.10 4.26
C LEU A 179 10.57 7.10 5.78
N ASP A 180 10.78 5.95 6.43
CA ASP A 180 10.55 5.71 7.86
C ASP A 180 9.12 6.10 8.26
N ALA A 181 8.13 5.62 7.49
CA ALA A 181 6.74 6.02 7.63
C ALA A 181 6.03 5.38 8.84
N SER A 182 6.22 4.08 9.03
CA SER A 182 5.74 3.32 10.19
C SER A 182 6.43 1.95 10.26
N PRO A 183 6.63 1.38 11.46
CA PRO A 183 7.24 0.06 11.62
C PRO A 183 6.39 -1.05 10.98
N GLU A 184 5.07 -0.89 10.94
CA GLU A 184 4.13 -1.81 10.30
C GLU A 184 4.46 -2.09 8.82
N GLU A 185 5.09 -1.13 8.13
CA GLU A 185 5.48 -1.30 6.73
C GLU A 185 6.50 -2.42 6.54
N LEU A 186 7.35 -2.69 7.55
CA LEU A 186 8.31 -3.80 7.53
C LEU A 186 7.61 -5.16 7.52
N ARG A 187 6.60 -5.30 8.38
CA ARG A 187 5.79 -6.53 8.48
C ARG A 187 4.94 -6.73 7.23
N ASP A 188 4.33 -5.66 6.74
CA ASP A 188 3.49 -5.70 5.54
C ASP A 188 4.34 -6.03 4.30
N TYR A 189 5.57 -5.50 4.21
CA TYR A 189 6.51 -5.89 3.16
C TYR A 189 6.93 -7.36 3.29
N ALA A 190 7.24 -7.83 4.51
CA ALA A 190 7.65 -9.20 4.75
C ALA A 190 6.59 -10.23 4.34
N VAL A 191 5.31 -9.99 4.61
CA VAL A 191 4.25 -10.92 4.18
C VAL A 191 4.10 -10.95 2.66
N LEU A 192 4.32 -9.84 1.95
CA LEU A 192 4.34 -9.84 0.48
C LEU A 192 5.54 -10.63 -0.06
N LEU A 193 6.73 -10.47 0.54
CA LEU A 193 7.92 -11.25 0.18
C LEU A 193 7.71 -12.76 0.38
N TYR A 194 7.04 -13.14 1.48
CA TYR A 194 6.66 -14.53 1.72
C TYR A 194 5.83 -15.10 0.57
N HIS A 195 4.82 -14.37 0.10
CA HIS A 195 3.98 -14.77 -1.03
C HIS A 195 4.74 -14.81 -2.37
N CYS A 196 5.86 -14.10 -2.47
CA CYS A 196 6.75 -14.13 -3.62
C CYS A 196 7.82 -15.24 -3.55
N GLY A 197 7.91 -15.96 -2.43
CA GLY A 197 8.92 -17.01 -2.21
C GLY A 197 10.29 -16.50 -1.75
N PHE A 198 10.43 -15.20 -1.45
CA PHE A 198 11.68 -14.62 -0.94
C PHE A 198 11.78 -14.79 0.58
N TYR A 199 11.99 -16.03 1.02
CA TYR A 199 11.91 -16.40 2.44
C TYR A 199 13.06 -15.83 3.31
N GLU A 200 14.26 -15.71 2.76
CA GLU A 200 15.42 -15.15 3.48
C GLU A 200 15.21 -13.65 3.78
N GLU A 201 14.82 -12.89 2.75
CA GLU A 201 14.50 -11.47 2.87
C GLU A 201 13.29 -11.27 3.79
N CYS A 202 12.25 -12.09 3.65
CA CYS A 202 11.10 -12.09 4.54
C CYS A 202 11.52 -12.21 6.01
N LEU A 203 12.39 -13.17 6.34
CA LEU A 203 12.89 -13.35 7.71
C LEU A 203 13.69 -12.14 8.21
N LEU A 204 14.49 -11.52 7.33
CA LEU A 204 15.26 -10.32 7.66
C LEU A 204 14.33 -9.17 8.06
N PHE A 205 13.32 -8.88 7.24
CA PHE A 205 12.37 -7.78 7.51
C PHE A 205 11.50 -8.04 8.75
N LEU A 206 11.16 -9.30 9.05
CA LEU A 206 10.46 -9.65 10.30
C LEU A 206 11.32 -9.40 11.53
N LYS A 207 12.62 -9.72 11.49
CA LYS A 207 13.55 -9.40 12.59
C LYS A 207 13.70 -7.88 12.76
N SER A 208 13.82 -7.15 11.66
CA SER A 208 13.86 -5.68 11.69
C SER A 208 12.58 -5.10 12.31
N TYR A 209 11.42 -5.66 11.97
CA TYR A 209 10.14 -5.28 12.57
C TYR A 209 10.12 -5.50 14.09
N GLU A 210 10.58 -6.67 14.59
CA GLU A 210 10.67 -6.95 16.03
C GLU A 210 11.57 -5.93 16.76
N THR A 211 12.77 -5.65 16.22
CA THR A 211 13.68 -4.67 16.82
C THR A 211 13.13 -3.25 16.82
N SER A 212 12.43 -2.86 15.75
CA SER A 212 11.78 -1.55 15.67
C SER A 212 10.59 -1.47 16.61
N LYS A 213 9.80 -2.54 16.75
CA LYS A 213 8.65 -2.60 17.66
C LYS A 213 9.07 -2.37 19.11
N ASP A 214 10.12 -3.04 19.57
CA ASP A 214 10.60 -2.90 20.96
C ASP A 214 10.97 -1.44 21.32
N SER A 215 11.34 -0.64 20.32
CA SER A 215 11.64 0.78 20.47
C SER A 215 10.38 1.66 20.55
N TYR A 216 9.29 1.28 19.86
CA TYR A 216 8.04 2.05 19.78
C TYR A 216 6.99 1.70 20.85
N THR A 217 7.04 0.51 21.46
CA THR A 217 5.93 -0.05 22.26
C THR A 217 5.77 0.59 23.67
N ARG A 218 6.40 1.73 23.98
CA ARG A 218 6.23 2.39 25.30
C ARG A 218 4.95 3.23 25.45
N VAL A 219 4.09 3.36 24.42
CA VAL A 219 3.01 4.39 24.42
C VAL A 219 1.59 3.89 24.07
N SER A 220 1.35 2.68 23.56
CA SER A 220 0.02 2.32 23.03
C SER A 220 -0.68 1.17 23.77
N GLN A 221 -1.88 1.45 24.29
CA GLN A 221 -2.80 0.47 24.89
C GLN A 221 -3.25 -0.58 23.86
N SER A 222 -3.34 -1.84 24.30
CA SER A 222 -3.54 -3.03 23.46
C SER A 222 -4.98 -3.15 22.94
N ASN A 223 -5.18 -2.90 21.64
CA ASN A 223 -6.39 -3.32 20.92
C ASN A 223 -6.33 -4.82 20.59
N GLN A 224 -7.46 -5.54 20.64
CA GLN A 224 -7.54 -6.97 20.28
C GLN A 224 -7.01 -7.26 18.86
N SER A 225 -7.20 -6.34 17.91
CA SER A 225 -6.65 -6.43 16.55
C SER A 225 -5.12 -6.49 16.53
N ASN A 226 -4.46 -5.70 17.38
CA ASN A 226 -3.00 -5.65 17.44
C ASN A 226 -2.44 -6.98 17.95
N LYS A 227 -3.09 -7.58 18.95
CA LYS A 227 -2.68 -8.89 19.47
C LYS A 227 -2.77 -9.99 18.41
N LEU A 228 -3.85 -10.01 17.62
CA LEU A 228 -4.02 -10.98 16.54
C LEU A 228 -2.94 -10.82 15.46
N GLU A 229 -2.64 -9.58 15.08
CA GLU A 229 -1.58 -9.29 14.11
C GLU A 229 -0.18 -9.71 14.62
N GLU A 230 0.07 -9.56 15.91
CA GLU A 230 1.30 -10.02 16.55
C GLU A 230 1.41 -11.55 16.51
N ASP A 231 0.35 -12.27 16.92
CA ASP A 231 0.33 -13.74 16.88
C ASP A 231 0.57 -14.25 15.44
N LEU A 232 -0.02 -13.60 14.44
CA LEU A 232 0.18 -13.94 13.03
C LEU A 232 1.59 -13.60 12.51
N THR A 233 2.21 -12.55 13.05
CA THR A 233 3.61 -12.20 12.73
C THR A 233 4.55 -13.29 13.25
N VAL A 234 4.33 -13.76 14.48
CA VAL A 234 5.09 -14.88 15.07
C VAL A 234 4.86 -16.15 14.25
N ASN A 235 3.62 -16.46 13.89
CA ASN A 235 3.30 -17.62 13.04
C ASN A 235 3.96 -17.55 11.65
N LEU A 236 4.03 -16.35 11.05
CA LEU A 236 4.76 -16.14 9.80
C LEU A 236 6.25 -16.44 10.00
N MET A 237 6.84 -15.91 11.06
CA MET A 237 8.26 -16.10 11.34
C MET A 237 8.60 -17.56 11.61
N THR A 238 7.78 -18.29 12.38
CA THR A 238 7.99 -19.72 12.63
C THR A 238 7.87 -20.52 11.35
N ARG A 239 6.86 -20.23 10.52
CA ARG A 239 6.70 -20.90 9.22
C ARG A 239 7.86 -20.65 8.28
N VAL A 240 8.36 -19.42 8.18
CA VAL A 240 9.54 -19.09 7.36
C VAL A 240 10.78 -19.82 7.87
N LYS A 241 11.00 -19.88 9.19
CA LYS A 241 12.10 -20.64 9.79
C LYS A 241 12.01 -22.14 9.50
N LEU A 242 10.81 -22.72 9.50
CA LEU A 242 10.60 -24.11 9.11
C LEU A 242 10.95 -24.34 7.64
N ILE A 243 10.46 -23.48 6.74
CA ILE A 243 10.78 -23.57 5.30
C ILE A 243 12.29 -23.47 5.04
N LEU A 244 12.98 -22.56 5.73
CA LEU A 244 14.43 -22.39 5.59
C LEU A 244 15.23 -23.52 6.26
N GLY A 245 14.65 -24.20 7.26
CA GLY A 245 15.25 -25.34 7.95
C GLY A 245 15.07 -26.68 7.24
N GLU A 246 14.12 -26.78 6.30
CA GLU A 246 13.97 -27.95 5.44
C GLU A 246 15.04 -27.93 4.32
N GLU A 247 16.04 -28.80 4.44
CA GLU A 247 17.03 -29.04 3.38
C GLU A 247 16.31 -29.49 2.09
N GLY A 248 16.18 -28.58 1.12
CA GLY A 248 15.63 -28.88 -0.21
C GLY A 248 14.71 -27.84 -0.82
N TRP A 249 14.11 -26.93 -0.03
CA TRP A 249 13.20 -25.90 -0.57
C TRP A 249 13.94 -24.70 -1.17
N SER A 250 15.12 -24.36 -0.63
CA SER A 250 16.04 -23.37 -1.21
C SER A 250 16.69 -23.84 -2.52
N ASN A 251 16.60 -25.14 -2.82
CA ASN A 251 17.17 -25.78 -4.02
C ASN A 251 16.11 -26.23 -5.05
N SER A 252 14.89 -25.68 -5.01
CA SER A 252 14.05 -25.70 -6.22
C SER A 252 14.68 -24.72 -7.22
N GLY A 253 15.66 -25.27 -7.94
CA GLY A 253 16.63 -24.51 -8.71
C GLY A 253 15.95 -23.59 -9.70
N VAL A 254 16.52 -22.40 -9.87
CA VAL A 254 16.47 -21.56 -11.07
C VAL A 254 15.23 -21.88 -11.92
N SER A 255 14.04 -21.72 -11.34
CA SER A 255 12.83 -21.66 -12.13
C SER A 255 12.99 -20.33 -12.81
N THR A 256 13.53 -20.39 -14.03
CA THR A 256 13.71 -19.30 -14.99
C THR A 256 12.75 -18.20 -14.60
N SER A 257 13.25 -17.23 -13.85
CA SER A 257 12.38 -16.24 -13.27
C SER A 257 11.80 -15.51 -14.47
N TYR A 258 10.52 -15.73 -14.75
CA TYR A 258 9.76 -14.90 -15.69
C TYR A 258 9.80 -13.41 -15.26
N TRP A 259 10.40 -13.14 -14.11
CA TRP A 259 10.59 -11.85 -13.46
C TRP A 259 12.04 -11.33 -13.55
N GLY A 260 13.03 -12.16 -13.91
CA GLY A 260 14.45 -11.78 -13.92
C GLY A 260 15.04 -11.45 -15.30
N LYS A 261 14.25 -11.48 -16.38
CA LYS A 261 14.71 -11.11 -17.73
C LYS A 261 14.33 -9.70 -18.18
N ASN A 262 13.90 -8.83 -17.26
CA ASN A 262 13.76 -7.41 -17.54
C ASN A 262 14.78 -6.65 -16.70
N SER A 263 16.06 -6.84 -17.03
CA SER A 263 17.07 -5.82 -16.78
C SER A 263 16.73 -4.59 -17.63
N GLU A 264 16.43 -3.48 -16.95
CA GLU A 264 16.18 -2.11 -17.43
C GLU A 264 14.71 -1.73 -17.78
N PRO A 265 14.35 -0.43 -17.68
CA PRO A 265 14.17 0.27 -16.42
C PRO A 265 12.72 0.82 -16.29
N TRP A 266 12.22 0.92 -15.06
CA TRP A 266 10.94 1.52 -14.62
C TRP A 266 9.63 0.91 -15.16
#